data_AF-A0A1Y3UDD0-F1
#
_entry.id   AF-A0A1Y3UDD0-F1
#
_cell.length_a   1.000
_cell.length_b   1.000
_cell.length_c   1.000
_cell.angle_alpha   90.00
_cell.angle_beta   90.00
_cell.angle_gamma   90.00
#
_symmetry.space_group_name_H-M   'P 1'
#
loop_
_entity.id
_entity.type
_entity.pdbx_description
1 polymer ?
#
loop_
_entity_poly.entity_id
_entity_poly.type
_entity_poly.pdbx_seq_one_letter_code
_entity_poly.pdbx_strand_id
1 'polypeptide(L)'
;MPQVKLGKIEPVPVREVWPHEALNFTKWLAEEENLAQLGDACSIDLELVDTESAVGSFAVDIFAKETGSDRRVVIENQLEDTNHDHLGKIITYAAGKGADVVIWVVARARDEHRRAIEWLNEHTDDECSFFLVEIEVWRIGDSPMAPRFNVVESPNEWARAEKAKDGLSDTKSAQLGYWQAYREAALSDPDFSKVMRPRKARAQHWSDVNVGSSRYHLCMLAVVQGRRIGVEVCISNDKDFGKVVFDHRQELEQLLGAKGEPYDAKKSCGIRFYRENCDVKGKPEMWGDYIAWQLHAAVQLREAMIGIDEAYVADAGE
;
A
#
# COMPACT_ATOMS: atom_id res chain seq x y z
N MET A 1 -5.36 38.01 -23.46
CA MET A 1 -4.53 36.99 -22.79
C MET A 1 -3.61 36.39 -23.84
N PRO A 2 -2.29 36.25 -23.61
CA PRO A 2 -1.44 35.56 -24.56
C PRO A 2 -1.96 34.13 -24.72
N GLN A 3 -2.11 33.69 -25.97
CA GLN A 3 -2.61 32.36 -26.29
C GLN A 3 -1.60 31.33 -25.81
N VAL A 4 -1.97 30.55 -24.80
CA VAL A 4 -1.13 29.45 -24.29
C VAL A 4 -0.97 28.43 -25.40
N LYS A 5 0.28 28.18 -25.82
CA LYS A 5 0.59 27.19 -26.85
C LYS A 5 0.62 25.80 -26.21
N LEU A 6 -0.36 24.97 -26.54
CA LEU A 6 -0.43 23.58 -26.09
C LEU A 6 0.28 22.67 -27.10
N GLY A 7 1.11 21.76 -26.60
CA GLY A 7 1.75 20.72 -27.41
C GLY A 7 0.83 19.52 -27.64
N LYS A 8 1.14 18.71 -28.65
CA LYS A 8 0.47 17.44 -28.90
C LYS A 8 1.28 16.29 -28.29
N ILE A 9 0.60 15.36 -27.65
CA ILE A 9 1.20 14.12 -27.15
C ILE A 9 1.38 13.16 -28.33
N GLU A 10 2.58 12.61 -28.46
CA GLU A 10 2.98 11.67 -29.50
C GLU A 10 3.40 10.33 -28.87
N PRO A 11 2.81 9.19 -29.28
CA PRO A 11 3.28 7.89 -28.82
C PRO A 11 4.62 7.55 -29.48
N VAL A 12 5.52 6.98 -28.70
CA VAL A 12 6.80 6.43 -29.17
C VAL A 12 6.77 4.91 -28.98
N PRO A 13 7.08 4.10 -30.02
CA PRO A 13 7.18 2.66 -29.86
C PRO A 13 8.20 2.29 -28.79
N VAL A 14 7.81 1.43 -27.83
CA VAL A 14 8.68 1.07 -26.69
C VAL A 14 10.02 0.45 -27.12
N ARG A 15 10.06 -0.25 -28.26
CA ARG A 15 11.28 -0.84 -28.83
C ARG A 15 12.25 0.18 -29.43
N GLU A 16 11.82 1.41 -29.69
CA GLU A 16 12.74 2.51 -30.06
C GLU A 16 13.51 3.02 -28.84
N VAL A 17 12.93 2.90 -27.64
CA VAL A 17 13.57 3.28 -26.37
C VAL A 17 14.38 2.14 -25.80
N TRP A 18 13.80 0.93 -25.79
CA TRP A 18 14.42 -0.28 -25.27
C TRP A 18 14.44 -1.36 -26.36
N PRO A 19 15.52 -1.42 -27.17
CA PRO A 19 15.62 -2.40 -28.26
C PRO A 19 15.55 -3.87 -27.81
N HIS A 20 16.03 -4.16 -26.59
CA HIS A 20 16.02 -5.50 -26.01
C HIS A 20 15.44 -5.50 -24.58
N GLU A 21 14.61 -6.49 -24.27
CA GLU A 21 13.99 -6.68 -22.95
C GLU A 21 15.04 -6.83 -21.84
N ALA A 22 15.76 -7.96 -21.81
CA ALA A 22 16.74 -8.24 -20.76
C ALA A 22 17.91 -7.24 -20.70
N LEU A 23 18.38 -6.75 -21.86
CA LEU A 23 19.59 -5.91 -21.91
C LEU A 23 19.31 -4.41 -21.71
N ASN A 24 18.08 -3.94 -21.98
CA ASN A 24 17.72 -2.53 -21.87
C ASN A 24 16.58 -2.32 -20.88
N PHE A 25 15.41 -2.92 -21.13
CA PHE A 25 14.22 -2.62 -20.34
C PHE A 25 14.30 -3.16 -18.91
N THR A 26 14.68 -4.42 -18.72
CA THR A 26 14.83 -5.02 -17.38
C THR A 26 15.83 -4.25 -16.53
N LYS A 27 16.95 -3.81 -17.13
CA LYS A 27 17.95 -2.99 -16.43
C LYS A 27 17.43 -1.61 -16.06
N TRP A 28 16.74 -0.95 -16.99
CA TRP A 28 16.12 0.36 -16.74
C TRP A 28 15.05 0.25 -15.65
N LEU A 29 14.15 -0.73 -15.75
CA LEU A 29 13.07 -0.94 -14.80
C LEU A 29 13.58 -1.30 -13.40
N ALA A 30 14.72 -1.99 -13.30
CA ALA A 30 15.33 -2.33 -12.02
C ALA A 30 15.99 -1.14 -11.29
N GLU A 31 16.18 0.00 -11.95
CA GLU A 31 16.63 1.23 -11.27
C GLU A 31 15.56 1.72 -10.29
N GLU A 32 15.99 2.22 -9.12
CA GLU A 32 15.11 2.58 -8.00
C GLU A 32 13.96 3.53 -8.40
N GLU A 33 14.26 4.57 -9.17
CA GLU A 33 13.26 5.57 -9.63
C GLU A 33 12.22 4.97 -10.58
N ASN A 34 12.62 4.01 -11.43
CA ASN A 34 11.72 3.42 -12.44
C ASN A 34 10.88 2.30 -11.81
N LEU A 35 11.47 1.52 -10.90
CA LEU A 35 10.74 0.54 -10.11
C LEU A 35 9.72 1.21 -9.19
N ALA A 36 10.06 2.37 -8.61
CA ALA A 36 9.13 3.17 -7.83
C ALA A 36 7.93 3.65 -8.67
N GLN A 37 8.15 4.09 -9.91
CA GLN A 37 7.05 4.47 -10.82
C GLN A 37 6.09 3.30 -11.12
N LEU A 38 6.62 2.08 -11.30
CA LEU A 38 5.78 0.88 -11.47
C LEU A 38 5.02 0.56 -10.16
N GLY A 39 5.70 0.69 -9.02
CA GLY A 39 5.13 0.52 -7.70
C GLY A 39 3.96 1.47 -7.44
N ASP A 40 4.15 2.76 -7.72
CA ASP A 40 3.12 3.80 -7.62
C ASP A 40 1.90 3.45 -8.47
N ALA A 41 2.10 3.03 -9.73
CA ALA A 41 1.01 2.62 -10.61
C ALA A 41 0.22 1.43 -10.04
N CYS A 42 0.91 0.48 -9.40
CA CYS A 42 0.28 -0.67 -8.77
C CYS A 42 -0.19 -0.42 -7.32
N SER A 43 0.09 0.76 -6.75
CA SER A 43 -0.10 1.07 -5.33
C SER A 43 0.64 0.11 -4.38
N ILE A 44 1.89 -0.24 -4.72
CA ILE A 44 2.78 -1.14 -3.97
C ILE A 44 4.16 -0.49 -3.86
N ASP A 45 4.68 -0.34 -2.64
CA ASP A 45 6.04 0.18 -2.40
C ASP A 45 7.08 -0.91 -2.73
N LEU A 46 7.64 -0.94 -3.94
CA LEU A 46 8.53 -2.01 -4.40
C LEU A 46 10.01 -1.77 -4.02
N GLU A 47 10.67 -2.80 -3.49
CA GLU A 47 12.12 -2.83 -3.24
C GLU A 47 12.75 -3.98 -4.07
N LEU A 48 13.74 -3.66 -4.89
CA LEU A 48 14.46 -4.65 -5.70
C LEU A 48 15.19 -5.65 -4.81
N VAL A 49 15.05 -6.94 -5.11
CA VAL A 49 15.82 -8.01 -4.46
C VAL A 49 16.87 -8.57 -5.41
N ASP A 50 16.48 -8.89 -6.65
CA ASP A 50 17.34 -9.53 -7.63
C ASP A 50 16.80 -9.35 -9.06
N THR A 51 17.67 -9.45 -10.07
CA THR A 51 17.30 -9.46 -11.49
C THR A 51 17.75 -10.77 -12.13
N GLU A 52 17.01 -11.30 -13.10
CA GLU A 52 17.31 -12.62 -13.71
C GLU A 52 17.36 -13.72 -12.64
N SER A 53 16.43 -13.67 -11.69
CA SER A 53 16.49 -14.49 -10.48
C SER A 53 16.06 -15.94 -10.76
N ALA A 54 16.92 -16.91 -10.45
CA ALA A 54 16.69 -18.29 -10.84
C ALA A 54 15.45 -18.95 -10.20
N VAL A 55 14.71 -19.71 -11.03
CA VAL A 55 13.58 -20.56 -10.69
C VAL A 55 13.77 -21.90 -11.41
N GLY A 56 14.47 -22.84 -10.77
CA GLY A 56 14.87 -24.10 -11.42
C GLY A 56 15.77 -23.83 -12.62
N SER A 57 15.33 -24.20 -13.83
CA SER A 57 16.04 -23.95 -15.09
C SER A 57 15.66 -22.63 -15.78
N PHE A 58 14.75 -21.86 -15.19
CA PHE A 58 14.27 -20.58 -15.72
C PHE A 58 14.74 -19.43 -14.81
N ALA A 59 14.54 -18.19 -15.25
CA ALA A 59 14.81 -16.99 -14.47
C ALA A 59 13.63 -16.04 -14.59
N VAL A 60 13.24 -15.40 -13.48
CA VAL A 60 12.31 -14.27 -13.50
C VAL A 60 13.09 -13.00 -13.81
N ASP A 61 12.54 -12.12 -14.65
CA ASP A 61 13.21 -10.88 -15.03
C ASP A 61 13.59 -10.02 -13.81
N ILE A 62 12.62 -9.75 -12.93
CA ILE A 62 12.85 -9.01 -11.69
C ILE A 62 12.14 -9.69 -10.53
N PHE A 63 12.88 -9.90 -9.44
CA PHE A 63 12.36 -10.31 -8.15
C PHE A 63 12.48 -9.15 -7.16
N ALA A 64 11.37 -8.82 -6.51
CA ALA A 64 11.26 -7.69 -5.59
C ALA A 64 10.48 -8.12 -4.33
N LYS A 65 10.37 -7.21 -3.38
CA LYS A 65 9.50 -7.34 -2.19
C LYS A 65 8.75 -6.03 -1.94
N GLU A 66 7.63 -6.13 -1.24
CA GLU A 66 6.90 -4.95 -0.77
C GLU A 66 7.54 -4.37 0.50
N THR A 67 7.79 -3.07 0.51
CA THR A 67 8.40 -2.36 1.64
C THR A 67 7.50 -2.45 2.86
N GLY A 68 8.08 -2.81 4.01
CA GLY A 68 7.34 -2.94 5.26
C GLY A 68 6.40 -4.15 5.30
N SER A 69 6.59 -5.13 4.41
CA SER A 69 6.05 -6.50 4.56
C SER A 69 7.05 -7.52 4.02
N ASP A 70 6.76 -8.81 4.23
CA ASP A 70 7.56 -9.90 3.66
C ASP A 70 6.99 -10.39 2.31
N ARG A 71 6.06 -9.62 1.70
CA ARG A 71 5.40 -10.04 0.47
C ARG A 71 6.38 -10.03 -0.69
N ARG A 72 6.45 -11.16 -1.38
CA ARG A 72 7.34 -11.40 -2.52
C ARG A 72 6.66 -10.99 -3.82
N VAL A 73 7.39 -10.24 -4.64
CA VAL A 73 6.90 -9.71 -5.91
C VAL A 73 7.73 -10.29 -7.05
N VAL A 74 7.06 -10.87 -8.04
CA VAL A 74 7.63 -11.32 -9.31
C VAL A 74 7.17 -10.36 -10.40
N ILE A 75 8.11 -9.88 -11.20
CA ILE A 75 7.82 -8.99 -12.33
C ILE A 75 8.38 -9.64 -13.59
N GLU A 76 7.52 -9.80 -14.60
CA GLU A 76 7.86 -10.32 -15.92
C GLU A 76 7.60 -9.24 -16.96
N ASN A 77 8.58 -9.02 -17.84
CA ASN A 77 8.54 -7.98 -18.85
C ASN A 77 8.32 -8.58 -20.24
N GLN A 78 7.51 -7.90 -21.06
CA GLN A 78 7.28 -8.29 -22.45
C GLN A 78 7.03 -7.05 -23.32
N LEU A 79 8.01 -6.62 -24.12
CA LEU A 79 7.90 -5.47 -25.02
C LEU A 79 7.11 -5.76 -26.32
N GLU A 80 6.19 -6.73 -26.30
CA GLU A 80 5.18 -6.95 -27.33
C GLU A 80 3.78 -7.14 -26.74
N ASP A 81 2.84 -7.51 -27.62
CA ASP A 81 1.55 -8.06 -27.25
C ASP A 81 1.70 -9.27 -26.31
N THR A 82 0.94 -9.29 -25.23
CA THR A 82 0.75 -10.48 -24.37
C THR A 82 0.61 -11.78 -25.18
N ASN A 83 1.25 -12.85 -24.70
CA ASN A 83 1.18 -14.18 -25.30
C ASN A 83 1.04 -15.30 -24.24
N HIS A 84 0.70 -16.51 -24.69
CA HIS A 84 0.53 -17.66 -23.81
C HIS A 84 1.82 -18.13 -23.13
N ASP A 85 2.98 -17.88 -23.76
CA ASP A 85 4.30 -18.24 -23.19
C ASP A 85 4.54 -17.45 -21.90
N HIS A 86 4.44 -16.12 -21.96
CA HIS A 86 4.62 -15.26 -20.80
C HIS A 86 3.51 -15.45 -19.75
N LEU A 87 2.26 -15.71 -20.16
CA LEU A 87 1.22 -16.10 -19.21
C LEU A 87 1.58 -17.38 -18.43
N GLY A 88 2.16 -18.39 -19.10
CA GLY A 88 2.63 -19.60 -18.44
C GLY A 88 3.82 -19.34 -17.52
N LYS A 89 4.75 -18.47 -17.94
CA LYS A 89 5.91 -18.05 -17.16
C LYS A 89 5.51 -17.37 -15.86
N ILE A 90 4.63 -16.37 -15.89
CA ILE A 90 4.24 -15.62 -14.68
C ILE A 90 3.63 -16.53 -13.60
N ILE A 91 2.82 -17.52 -14.00
CA ILE A 91 2.24 -18.51 -13.08
C ILE A 91 3.34 -19.43 -12.52
N THR A 92 4.24 -19.89 -13.39
CA THR A 92 5.35 -20.76 -13.00
C THR A 92 6.32 -20.07 -12.05
N TYR A 93 6.64 -18.80 -12.30
CA TYR A 93 7.53 -17.99 -11.47
C TYR A 93 6.89 -17.64 -10.14
N ALA A 94 5.59 -17.33 -10.13
CA ALA A 94 4.84 -17.14 -8.89
C ALA A 94 4.92 -18.39 -8.00
N ALA A 95 4.62 -19.57 -8.55
CA ALA A 95 4.71 -20.83 -7.81
C ALA A 95 6.13 -21.15 -7.35
N GLY A 96 7.14 -20.92 -8.20
CA GLY A 96 8.53 -21.22 -7.90
C GLY A 96 9.21 -20.29 -6.90
N LYS A 97 8.80 -19.02 -6.83
CA LYS A 97 9.29 -18.04 -5.84
C LYS A 97 8.41 -17.93 -4.59
N GLY A 98 7.21 -18.53 -4.62
CA GLY A 98 6.18 -18.29 -3.62
C GLY A 98 5.78 -16.82 -3.60
N ALA A 99 5.46 -16.26 -4.77
CA ALA A 99 5.16 -14.84 -4.91
C ALA A 99 3.72 -14.53 -4.46
N ASP A 100 3.59 -13.48 -3.64
CA ASP A 100 2.32 -12.90 -3.22
C ASP A 100 1.78 -11.90 -4.26
N VAL A 101 2.67 -11.36 -5.09
CA VAL A 101 2.33 -10.41 -6.15
C VAL A 101 3.04 -10.79 -7.43
N VAL A 102 2.32 -10.73 -8.53
CA VAL A 102 2.80 -10.96 -9.88
C VAL A 102 2.46 -9.73 -10.72
N ILE A 103 3.45 -9.10 -11.33
CA ILE A 103 3.27 -7.94 -12.21
C ILE A 103 3.76 -8.31 -13.60
N TRP A 104 2.85 -8.38 -14.56
CA TRP A 104 3.18 -8.62 -15.96
C TRP A 104 3.16 -7.29 -16.73
N VAL A 105 4.35 -6.80 -17.10
CA VAL A 105 4.52 -5.53 -17.81
C VAL A 105 4.62 -5.80 -19.31
N VAL A 106 3.72 -5.23 -20.10
CA VAL A 106 3.58 -5.52 -21.54
C VAL A 106 3.54 -4.27 -22.40
N ALA A 107 3.93 -4.36 -23.67
CA ALA A 107 3.69 -3.24 -24.61
C ALA A 107 2.21 -3.10 -24.97
N ARG A 108 1.48 -4.22 -25.04
CA ARG A 108 0.04 -4.25 -25.28
C ARG A 108 -0.62 -5.47 -24.66
N ALA A 109 -1.68 -5.25 -23.90
CA ALA A 109 -2.55 -6.29 -23.39
C ALA A 109 -3.60 -6.69 -24.43
N ARG A 110 -3.69 -8.00 -24.72
CA ARG A 110 -4.81 -8.56 -25.50
C ARG A 110 -5.96 -8.89 -24.57
N ASP A 111 -7.19 -8.70 -25.05
CA ASP A 111 -8.42 -8.90 -24.26
C ASP A 111 -8.54 -10.33 -23.69
N GLU A 112 -8.02 -11.34 -24.38
CA GLU A 112 -7.98 -12.72 -23.90
C GLU A 112 -7.07 -12.88 -22.67
N HIS A 113 -5.88 -12.28 -22.68
CA HIS A 113 -4.95 -12.36 -21.56
C HIS A 113 -5.38 -11.45 -20.42
N ARG A 114 -5.97 -10.28 -20.73
CA ARG A 114 -6.64 -9.40 -19.77
C ARG A 114 -7.67 -10.20 -18.94
N ARG A 115 -8.60 -10.89 -19.62
CA ARG A 115 -9.59 -11.76 -18.98
C ARG A 115 -8.98 -12.96 -18.25
N ALA A 116 -7.86 -13.50 -18.71
CA ALA A 116 -7.16 -14.56 -18.01
C ALA A 116 -6.59 -14.07 -16.66
N ILE A 117 -6.00 -12.87 -16.63
CA ILE A 117 -5.52 -12.23 -15.39
C ILE A 117 -6.68 -11.91 -14.44
N GLU A 118 -7.79 -11.38 -14.97
CA GLU A 118 -9.02 -11.17 -14.20
C GLU A 118 -9.50 -12.49 -13.57
N TRP A 119 -9.61 -13.55 -14.38
CA TRP A 119 -10.03 -14.88 -13.91
C TRP A 119 -9.10 -15.42 -12.81
N LEU A 120 -7.77 -15.27 -12.96
CA LEU A 120 -6.81 -15.65 -11.92
C LEU A 120 -7.08 -14.87 -10.63
N ASN A 121 -7.24 -13.56 -10.72
CA ASN A 121 -7.50 -12.71 -9.55
C ASN A 121 -8.79 -13.06 -8.82
N GLU A 122 -9.81 -13.53 -9.53
CA GLU A 122 -11.07 -14.01 -8.98
C GLU A 122 -10.96 -15.40 -8.33
N HIS A 123 -10.04 -16.25 -8.80
CA HIS A 123 -9.97 -17.66 -8.42
C HIS A 123 -8.74 -18.02 -7.57
N THR A 124 -7.84 -17.07 -7.30
CA THR A 124 -6.80 -17.20 -6.28
C THR A 124 -7.27 -16.66 -4.93
N ASP A 125 -6.56 -17.02 -3.86
CA ASP A 125 -6.80 -16.47 -2.53
C ASP A 125 -6.37 -14.99 -2.42
N ASP A 126 -6.61 -14.41 -1.24
CA ASP A 126 -6.27 -13.02 -0.93
C ASP A 126 -4.77 -12.75 -0.84
N GLU A 127 -3.95 -13.81 -0.80
CA GLU A 127 -2.50 -13.74 -0.64
C GLU A 127 -1.80 -13.55 -1.99
N CYS A 128 -2.38 -14.07 -3.09
CA CYS A 128 -1.81 -13.90 -4.44
C CYS A 128 -2.53 -12.83 -5.26
N SER A 129 -1.81 -11.85 -5.80
CA SER A 129 -2.32 -10.74 -6.60
C SER A 129 -1.65 -10.66 -7.96
N PHE A 130 -2.43 -10.66 -9.05
CA PHE A 130 -1.94 -10.51 -10.41
C PHE A 130 -2.24 -9.11 -10.95
N PHE A 131 -1.24 -8.46 -11.51
CA PHE A 131 -1.33 -7.19 -12.21
C PHE A 131 -0.93 -7.37 -13.67
N LEU A 132 -1.70 -6.77 -14.57
CA LEU A 132 -1.33 -6.60 -15.97
C LEU A 132 -1.17 -5.12 -16.24
N VAL A 133 0.02 -4.72 -16.68
CA VAL A 133 0.43 -3.32 -16.81
C VAL A 133 0.93 -3.09 -18.22
N GLU A 134 0.36 -2.11 -18.92
CA GLU A 134 0.90 -1.64 -20.19
C GLU A 134 1.98 -0.59 -19.95
N ILE A 135 3.16 -0.76 -20.54
CA ILE A 135 4.19 0.29 -20.62
C ILE A 135 4.01 1.08 -21.92
N GLU A 136 3.81 2.38 -21.78
CA GLU A 136 3.73 3.33 -22.89
C GLU A 136 4.89 4.31 -22.82
N VAL A 137 5.28 4.88 -23.96
CA VAL A 137 6.21 6.02 -24.02
C VAL A 137 5.57 7.15 -24.81
N TRP A 138 5.62 8.34 -24.23
CA TRP A 138 5.03 9.55 -24.79
C TRP A 138 6.07 10.66 -24.93
N ARG A 139 5.85 11.59 -25.85
CA ARG A 139 6.66 12.80 -26.02
C ARG A 139 5.80 13.99 -26.41
N ILE A 140 6.23 15.21 -26.06
CA ILE A 140 5.61 16.45 -26.54
C ILE A 140 6.68 17.28 -27.26
N GLY A 141 6.58 17.39 -28.58
CA GLY A 141 7.60 18.07 -29.39
C GLY A 141 8.98 17.45 -29.17
N ASP A 142 9.98 18.28 -28.83
CA ASP A 142 11.37 17.86 -28.59
C ASP A 142 11.66 17.57 -27.10
N SER A 143 10.63 17.31 -26.28
CA SER A 143 10.83 16.92 -24.88
C SER A 143 11.58 15.59 -24.77
N PRO A 144 12.18 15.29 -23.60
CA PRO A 144 12.52 13.92 -23.26
C PRO A 144 11.31 13.00 -23.40
N MET A 145 11.59 11.73 -23.69
CA MET A 145 10.60 10.66 -23.73
C MET A 145 10.13 10.35 -22.30
N ALA A 146 8.83 10.23 -22.12
CA ALA A 146 8.18 10.02 -20.84
C ALA A 146 7.54 8.63 -20.81
N PRO A 147 8.10 7.67 -20.05
CA PRO A 147 7.46 6.38 -19.83
C PRO A 147 6.22 6.54 -18.95
N ARG A 148 5.22 5.68 -19.15
CA ARG A 148 4.00 5.65 -18.34
C ARG A 148 3.53 4.21 -18.18
N PHE A 149 3.31 3.81 -16.94
CA PHE A 149 2.67 2.54 -16.61
C PHE A 149 1.16 2.73 -16.52
N ASN A 150 0.42 1.91 -17.26
CA ASN A 150 -1.04 1.88 -17.26
C ASN A 150 -1.51 0.52 -16.77
N VAL A 151 -2.04 0.46 -15.54
CA VAL A 151 -2.57 -0.80 -14.99
C VAL A 151 -3.90 -1.10 -15.68
N VAL A 152 -3.90 -2.12 -16.54
CA VAL A 152 -5.09 -2.54 -17.30
C VAL A 152 -5.89 -3.62 -16.58
N GLU A 153 -5.23 -4.44 -15.76
CA GLU A 153 -5.89 -5.33 -14.79
C GLU A 153 -5.17 -5.36 -13.46
N SER A 154 -5.94 -5.44 -12.40
CA SER A 154 -5.47 -5.53 -11.02
C SER A 154 -6.44 -6.35 -10.18
N PRO A 155 -6.04 -6.81 -8.98
CA PRO A 155 -6.95 -7.52 -8.09
C PRO A 155 -8.16 -6.65 -7.74
N ASN A 156 -9.36 -7.18 -7.98
CA ASN A 156 -10.58 -6.50 -7.57
C ASN A 156 -10.73 -6.60 -6.03
N GLU A 157 -10.27 -5.57 -5.32
CA GLU A 157 -10.33 -5.53 -3.85
C GLU A 157 -11.77 -5.62 -3.33
N TRP A 158 -12.76 -5.12 -4.07
CA TRP A 158 -14.17 -5.25 -3.70
C TRP A 158 -14.66 -6.69 -3.80
N ALA A 159 -14.45 -7.35 -4.94
CA ALA A 159 -14.87 -8.74 -5.13
C ALA A 159 -14.15 -9.70 -4.18
N ARG A 160 -12.86 -9.46 -3.93
CA ARG A 160 -12.08 -10.21 -2.92
C ARG A 160 -12.62 -10.00 -1.51
N ALA A 161 -12.92 -8.76 -1.14
CA ALA A 161 -13.50 -8.48 0.17
C ALA A 161 -14.91 -9.07 0.34
N GLU A 162 -15.73 -9.14 -0.71
CA GLU A 162 -17.02 -9.85 -0.67
C GLU A 162 -16.82 -11.35 -0.46
N LYS A 163 -15.89 -12.00 -1.17
CA LYS A 163 -15.54 -13.41 -0.91
C LYS A 163 -14.96 -13.61 0.49
N ALA A 164 -14.13 -12.69 0.96
CA ALA A 164 -13.56 -12.74 2.30
C ALA A 164 -14.62 -12.57 3.39
N LYS A 165 -15.84 -12.09 3.09
CA LYS A 165 -16.97 -12.07 4.04
C LYS A 165 -17.61 -13.46 4.22
N ASP A 166 -17.48 -14.36 3.25
CA ASP A 166 -18.02 -15.72 3.39
C ASP A 166 -17.30 -16.47 4.51
N GLY A 167 -18.04 -16.84 5.55
CA GLY A 167 -17.51 -17.53 6.74
C GLY A 167 -17.00 -16.61 7.86
N LEU A 168 -17.03 -15.29 7.68
CA LEU A 168 -16.74 -14.36 8.78
C LEU A 168 -17.93 -14.23 9.73
N SER A 169 -17.63 -14.12 11.03
CA SER A 169 -18.64 -13.64 12.00
C SER A 169 -19.06 -12.20 11.68
N ASP A 170 -20.29 -11.81 12.02
CA ASP A 170 -20.78 -10.44 11.78
C ASP A 170 -19.82 -9.34 12.27
N THR A 171 -19.12 -9.58 13.39
CA THR A 171 -18.14 -8.65 13.96
C THR A 171 -16.98 -8.43 12.99
N LYS A 172 -16.48 -9.52 12.40
CA LYS A 172 -15.37 -9.52 11.45
C LYS A 172 -15.79 -8.90 10.12
N SER A 173 -17.02 -9.17 9.67
CA SER A 173 -17.59 -8.54 8.47
C SER A 173 -17.78 -7.02 8.66
N ALA A 174 -18.27 -6.58 9.83
CA ALA A 174 -18.40 -5.16 10.15
C ALA A 174 -17.03 -4.46 10.22
N GLN A 175 -16.01 -5.11 10.80
CA GLN A 175 -14.64 -4.59 10.82
C GLN A 175 -14.06 -4.44 9.41
N LEU A 176 -14.22 -5.47 8.56
CA LEU A 176 -13.74 -5.41 7.17
C LEU A 176 -14.40 -4.25 6.43
N GLY A 177 -15.73 -4.14 6.48
CA GLY A 177 -16.47 -3.04 5.84
C GLY A 177 -16.05 -1.66 6.37
N TYR A 178 -15.86 -1.54 7.69
CA TYR A 178 -15.40 -0.30 8.31
C TYR A 178 -14.02 0.12 7.78
N TRP A 179 -13.08 -0.82 7.68
CA TRP A 179 -11.74 -0.51 7.18
C TRP A 179 -11.69 -0.25 5.68
N GLN A 180 -12.61 -0.81 4.89
CA GLN A 180 -12.77 -0.45 3.48
C GLN A 180 -13.23 1.02 3.36
N ALA A 181 -14.26 1.40 4.10
CA ALA A 181 -14.74 2.79 4.15
C ALA A 181 -13.67 3.75 4.67
N TYR A 182 -12.90 3.34 5.70
CA TYR A 182 -11.77 4.11 6.21
C TYR A 182 -10.71 4.32 5.13
N ARG A 183 -10.32 3.27 4.39
CA ARG A 183 -9.30 3.36 3.34
C ARG A 183 -9.71 4.33 2.23
N GLU A 184 -10.95 4.24 1.76
CA GLU A 184 -11.49 5.14 0.75
C GLU A 184 -11.48 6.61 1.21
N ALA A 185 -11.98 6.86 2.42
CA ALA A 185 -11.96 8.19 3.02
C ALA A 185 -10.53 8.71 3.25
N ALA A 186 -9.62 7.88 3.74
CA ALA A 186 -8.22 8.23 4.01
C ALA A 186 -7.45 8.59 2.73
N LEU A 187 -7.69 7.89 1.63
CA LEU A 187 -7.09 8.21 0.33
C LEU A 187 -7.65 9.51 -0.27
N SER A 188 -8.88 9.87 0.09
CA SER A 188 -9.56 11.08 -0.39
C SER A 188 -9.33 12.30 0.49
N ASP A 189 -8.86 12.12 1.72
CA ASP A 189 -8.60 13.18 2.69
C ASP A 189 -7.23 13.84 2.42
N PRO A 190 -7.18 15.14 2.05
CA PRO A 190 -5.92 15.79 1.67
C PRO A 190 -4.92 15.91 2.82
N ASP A 191 -5.38 16.11 4.05
CA ASP A 191 -4.50 16.32 5.20
C ASP A 191 -3.85 15.00 5.60
N PHE A 192 -4.60 13.90 5.56
CA PHE A 192 -4.08 12.55 5.80
C PHE A 192 -3.20 12.06 4.65
N SER A 193 -3.72 12.06 3.42
CA SER A 193 -3.03 11.49 2.23
C SER A 193 -1.78 12.26 1.83
N LYS A 194 -1.57 13.49 2.34
CA LYS A 194 -0.30 14.20 2.16
C LYS A 194 0.85 13.61 2.97
N VAL A 195 0.57 13.03 4.14
CA VAL A 195 1.61 12.68 5.14
C VAL A 195 1.60 11.22 5.57
N MET A 196 0.55 10.47 5.23
CA MET A 196 0.34 9.08 5.63
C MET A 196 -0.29 8.25 4.51
N ARG A 197 -0.24 6.92 4.64
CA ARG A 197 -0.92 5.97 3.74
C ARG A 197 -1.70 4.93 4.55
N PRO A 198 -2.98 4.66 4.22
CA PRO A 198 -3.75 3.61 4.87
C PRO A 198 -3.28 2.23 4.37
N ARG A 199 -3.40 1.20 5.21
CA ARG A 199 -3.13 -0.20 4.81
C ARG A 199 -4.35 -0.84 4.14
N LYS A 200 -4.17 -2.04 3.59
CA LYS A 200 -5.26 -2.86 3.03
C LYS A 200 -6.25 -3.21 4.15
N ALA A 201 -7.54 -3.08 3.85
CA ALA A 201 -8.60 -3.42 4.80
C ALA A 201 -8.55 -4.92 5.15
N ARG A 202 -8.69 -5.25 6.44
CA ARG A 202 -8.68 -6.63 6.96
C ARG A 202 -9.78 -6.82 7.99
N ALA A 203 -10.28 -8.05 8.13
CA ALA A 203 -11.28 -8.39 9.15
C ALA A 203 -10.65 -8.47 10.56
N GLN A 204 -10.31 -7.33 11.15
CA GLN A 204 -9.66 -7.24 12.46
C GLN A 204 -9.98 -5.92 13.18
N HIS A 205 -9.63 -5.83 14.46
CA HIS A 205 -10.00 -4.69 15.30
C HIS A 205 -9.05 -3.48 15.18
N TRP A 206 -8.03 -3.57 14.31
CA TRP A 206 -7.02 -2.54 14.14
C TRP A 206 -6.61 -2.41 12.67
N SER A 207 -6.12 -1.23 12.29
CA SER A 207 -5.47 -0.98 10.99
C SER A 207 -4.27 -0.07 11.18
N ASP A 208 -3.10 -0.52 10.77
CA ASP A 208 -1.89 0.31 10.79
C ASP A 208 -1.94 1.41 9.75
N VAL A 209 -1.17 2.46 10.01
CA VAL A 209 -0.90 3.56 9.10
C VAL A 209 0.62 3.70 8.93
N ASN A 210 1.08 3.85 7.69
CA ASN A 210 2.49 4.14 7.45
C ASN A 210 2.75 5.62 7.79
N VAL A 211 3.65 5.85 8.76
CA VAL A 211 4.01 7.18 9.26
C VAL A 211 5.45 7.60 8.95
N GLY A 212 6.24 6.74 8.31
CA GLY A 212 7.64 7.03 7.94
C GLY A 212 8.66 6.94 9.08
N SER A 213 8.32 6.35 10.23
CA SER A 213 9.24 6.11 11.35
C SER A 213 9.46 4.62 11.57
N SER A 214 10.69 4.23 11.94
CA SER A 214 11.02 2.87 12.38
C SER A 214 10.87 2.65 13.88
N ARG A 215 10.68 3.72 14.67
CA ARG A 215 10.64 3.67 16.14
C ARG A 215 9.22 3.41 16.68
N TYR A 216 8.22 3.99 16.04
CA TYR A 216 6.81 3.85 16.42
C TYR A 216 5.92 3.68 15.19
N HIS A 217 4.73 3.13 15.42
CA HIS A 217 3.66 3.06 14.43
C HIS A 217 2.37 3.63 15.01
N LEU A 218 1.51 4.13 14.13
CA LEU A 218 0.16 4.54 14.49
C LEU A 218 -0.85 3.48 14.04
N CYS A 219 -1.77 3.14 14.93
CA CYS A 219 -2.84 2.18 14.64
C CYS A 219 -4.20 2.83 14.85
N MET A 220 -5.11 2.64 13.89
CA MET A 220 -6.53 2.95 14.07
C MET A 220 -7.22 1.73 14.69
N LEU A 221 -8.17 1.96 15.59
CA LEU A 221 -8.87 0.90 16.33
C LEU A 221 -10.38 0.92 16.07
N ALA A 222 -10.97 -0.26 15.87
CA ALA A 222 -12.42 -0.48 15.74
C ALA A 222 -12.85 -1.60 16.71
N VAL A 223 -13.16 -1.21 17.96
CA VAL A 223 -13.43 -2.13 19.07
C VAL A 223 -14.93 -2.35 19.21
N VAL A 224 -15.45 -3.31 18.45
CA VAL A 224 -16.91 -3.60 18.37
C VAL A 224 -17.53 -3.91 19.74
N GLN A 225 -16.91 -4.78 20.54
CA GLN A 225 -17.45 -5.15 21.86
C GLN A 225 -17.49 -3.97 22.83
N GLY A 226 -16.56 -3.01 22.71
CA GLY A 226 -16.49 -1.81 23.53
C GLY A 226 -17.31 -0.64 22.97
N ARG A 227 -17.89 -0.78 21.78
CA ARG A 227 -18.55 0.33 21.05
C ARG A 227 -17.70 1.60 21.05
N ARG A 228 -16.42 1.42 20.72
CA ARG A 228 -15.44 2.51 20.67
C ARG A 228 -14.53 2.36 19.47
N ILE A 229 -14.14 3.49 18.93
CA ILE A 229 -13.06 3.60 17.95
C ILE A 229 -11.90 4.32 18.61
N GLY A 230 -10.71 4.22 18.05
CA GLY A 230 -9.56 4.90 18.62
C GLY A 230 -8.41 5.11 17.66
N VAL A 231 -7.43 5.84 18.15
CA VAL A 231 -6.09 5.95 17.58
C VAL A 231 -5.08 5.51 18.64
N GLU A 232 -4.01 4.88 18.23
CA GLU A 232 -2.98 4.34 19.10
C GLU A 232 -1.61 4.76 18.59
N VAL A 233 -0.74 5.20 19.50
CA VAL A 233 0.70 5.17 19.28
C VAL A 233 1.26 3.89 19.89
N CYS A 234 1.95 3.10 19.08
CA CYS A 234 2.55 1.85 19.50
C CYS A 234 4.05 1.86 19.23
N ILE A 235 4.82 1.49 20.24
CA ILE A 235 6.28 1.54 20.26
C ILE A 235 6.77 0.12 20.42
N SER A 236 7.52 -0.37 19.43
CA SER A 236 7.98 -1.74 19.36
C SER A 236 9.40 -1.85 19.89
N ASN A 237 9.62 -2.66 20.92
CA ASN A 237 10.95 -2.98 21.46
C ASN A 237 11.81 -1.79 21.95
N ASP A 238 11.27 -0.58 22.08
CA ASP A 238 11.96 0.61 22.62
C ASP A 238 11.25 1.12 23.89
N LYS A 239 11.61 0.55 25.03
CA LYS A 239 10.96 0.87 26.32
C LYS A 239 11.35 2.24 26.87
N ASP A 240 12.52 2.75 26.51
CA ASP A 240 12.98 4.04 27.01
C ASP A 240 12.27 5.17 26.27
N PHE A 241 12.12 5.06 24.95
CA PHE A 241 11.23 5.96 24.21
C PHE A 241 9.77 5.82 24.67
N GLY A 242 9.33 4.61 25.01
CA GLY A 242 8.02 4.35 25.62
C GLY A 242 7.73 5.21 26.85
N LYS A 243 8.71 5.39 27.73
CA LYS A 243 8.56 6.25 28.93
C LYS A 243 8.41 7.71 28.56
N VAL A 244 9.21 8.20 27.60
CA VAL A 244 9.11 9.58 27.10
C VAL A 244 7.71 9.84 26.56
N VAL A 245 7.17 8.93 25.75
CA VAL A 245 5.80 9.06 25.23
C VAL A 245 4.74 9.06 26.35
N PHE A 246 4.97 8.31 27.43
CA PHE A 246 4.08 8.34 28.60
C PHE A 246 4.11 9.67 29.35
N ASP A 247 5.25 10.36 29.40
CA ASP A 247 5.37 11.67 30.02
C ASP A 247 4.59 12.74 29.24
N HIS A 248 4.49 12.60 27.91
CA HIS A 248 3.66 13.44 27.04
C HIS A 248 2.17 13.09 27.03
N ARG A 249 1.71 12.12 27.84
CA ARG A 249 0.31 11.65 27.82
C ARG A 249 -0.72 12.77 27.98
N GLN A 250 -0.53 13.68 28.94
CA GLN A 250 -1.52 14.74 29.19
C GLN A 250 -1.64 15.71 28.02
N GLU A 251 -0.52 16.02 27.36
CA GLU A 251 -0.48 16.88 26.18
C GLU A 251 -1.22 16.22 25.01
N LEU A 252 -0.97 14.92 24.79
CA LEU A 252 -1.66 14.14 23.76
C LEU A 252 -3.17 14.00 24.06
N GLU A 253 -3.56 13.80 25.31
CA GLU A 253 -4.97 13.78 25.74
C GLU A 253 -5.68 15.10 25.42
N GLN A 254 -5.01 16.23 25.70
CA GLN A 254 -5.54 17.57 25.41
C GLN A 254 -5.63 17.83 23.90
N LEU A 255 -4.60 17.42 23.14
CA LEU A 255 -4.54 17.59 21.69
C LEU A 255 -5.68 16.85 20.98
N LEU A 256 -5.93 15.60 21.39
CA LEU A 256 -6.91 14.71 20.74
C LEU A 256 -8.33 14.85 21.33
N GLY A 257 -8.46 15.53 22.48
CA GLY A 257 -9.73 15.60 23.21
C GLY A 257 -10.25 14.23 23.66
N ALA A 258 -9.35 13.28 23.86
CA ALA A 258 -9.68 11.88 24.17
C ALA A 258 -8.78 11.36 25.28
N LYS A 259 -9.33 10.51 26.15
CA LYS A 259 -8.59 9.92 27.26
C LYS A 259 -7.58 8.89 26.73
N GLY A 260 -6.33 9.01 27.18
CA GLY A 260 -5.25 8.08 26.89
C GLY A 260 -5.27 6.90 27.85
N GLU A 261 -5.25 5.69 27.32
CA GLU A 261 -5.10 4.44 28.07
C GLU A 261 -3.70 3.89 27.76
N PRO A 262 -2.69 4.15 28.63
CA PRO A 262 -1.37 3.59 28.44
C PRO A 262 -1.39 2.08 28.67
N TYR A 263 -0.53 1.37 27.95
CA TYR A 263 -0.31 -0.05 28.17
C TYR A 263 1.17 -0.40 28.05
N ASP A 264 1.57 -1.42 28.81
CA ASP A 264 2.93 -1.94 28.82
C ASP A 264 2.88 -3.46 28.65
N ALA A 265 3.13 -3.92 27.42
CA ALA A 265 3.17 -5.32 27.05
C ALA A 265 4.62 -5.81 26.86
N LYS A 266 4.81 -7.13 26.73
CA LYS A 266 6.15 -7.73 26.63
C LYS A 266 6.98 -7.21 25.44
N LYS A 267 6.35 -6.99 24.28
CA LYS A 267 7.03 -6.61 23.02
C LYS A 267 6.72 -5.19 22.55
N SER A 268 5.73 -4.55 23.15
CA SER A 268 5.31 -3.19 22.80
C SER A 268 4.79 -2.43 24.01
N CYS A 269 4.82 -1.12 23.94
CA CYS A 269 4.12 -0.22 24.84
C CYS A 269 3.53 0.93 24.03
N GLY A 270 2.57 1.64 24.61
CA GLY A 270 1.90 2.70 23.86
C GLY A 270 0.75 3.32 24.62
N ILE A 271 0.07 4.25 23.96
CA ILE A 271 -1.12 4.92 24.49
C ILE A 271 -2.24 4.79 23.47
N ARG A 272 -3.41 4.34 23.93
CA ARG A 272 -4.62 4.26 23.12
C ARG A 272 -5.57 5.39 23.49
N PHE A 273 -6.06 6.12 22.50
CA PHE A 273 -7.03 7.20 22.68
C PHE A 273 -8.35 6.77 22.08
N TYR A 274 -9.40 6.71 22.90
CA TYR A 274 -10.70 6.21 22.49
C TYR A 274 -11.75 7.31 22.39
N ARG A 275 -12.57 7.21 21.33
CA ARG A 275 -13.86 7.87 21.23
C ARG A 275 -14.95 6.84 21.56
N GLU A 276 -15.66 7.10 22.65
CA GLU A 276 -16.72 6.23 23.17
C GLU A 276 -18.03 6.39 22.38
N ASN A 277 -18.93 5.40 22.52
CA ASN A 277 -20.26 5.36 21.88
C ASN A 277 -20.25 5.26 20.34
N CYS A 278 -19.17 4.70 19.78
CA CYS A 278 -19.03 4.40 18.36
C CYS A 278 -19.35 2.92 18.09
N ASP A 279 -20.61 2.62 17.76
CA ASP A 279 -21.05 1.26 17.44
C ASP A 279 -20.79 0.92 15.96
N VAL A 280 -19.59 0.41 15.67
CA VAL A 280 -19.16 0.05 14.30
C VAL A 280 -20.07 -1.02 13.68
N LYS A 281 -20.56 -1.99 14.46
CA LYS A 281 -21.42 -3.07 13.95
C LYS A 281 -22.87 -2.62 13.80
N GLY A 282 -23.38 -1.87 14.77
CA GLY A 282 -24.80 -1.51 14.85
C GLY A 282 -25.20 -0.23 14.12
N LYS A 283 -24.23 0.61 13.73
CA LYS A 283 -24.50 1.94 13.12
C LYS A 283 -23.58 2.24 11.92
N PRO A 284 -23.69 1.49 10.81
CA PRO A 284 -22.91 1.75 9.59
C PRO A 284 -23.13 3.16 9.01
N GLU A 285 -24.31 3.74 9.19
CA GLU A 285 -24.64 5.10 8.78
C GLU A 285 -23.80 6.18 9.48
N MET A 286 -23.20 5.86 10.64
CA MET A 286 -22.35 6.77 11.40
C MET A 286 -20.86 6.63 11.07
N TRP A 287 -20.47 5.69 10.20
CA TRP A 287 -19.06 5.44 9.90
C TRP A 287 -18.31 6.67 9.40
N GLY A 288 -18.96 7.53 8.60
CA GLY A 288 -18.34 8.78 8.13
C GLY A 288 -17.87 9.68 9.28
N ASP A 289 -18.68 9.86 10.32
CA ASP A 289 -18.31 10.66 11.51
C ASP A 289 -17.20 10.00 12.33
N TYR A 290 -17.25 8.66 12.45
CA TYR A 290 -16.23 7.89 13.16
C TYR A 290 -14.87 8.00 12.47
N ILE A 291 -14.86 7.79 11.16
CA ILE A 291 -13.67 7.84 10.32
C ILE A 291 -13.10 9.26 10.28
N ALA A 292 -13.93 10.29 10.11
CA ALA A 292 -13.48 11.68 10.12
C ALA A 292 -12.73 12.05 11.40
N TRP A 293 -13.22 11.60 12.56
CA TRP A 293 -12.51 11.79 13.83
C TRP A 293 -11.18 11.04 13.86
N GLN A 294 -11.13 9.79 13.38
CA GLN A 294 -9.89 9.01 13.33
C GLN A 294 -8.83 9.63 12.42
N LEU A 295 -9.21 10.12 11.24
CA LEU A 295 -8.28 10.78 10.31
C LEU A 295 -7.69 12.05 10.91
N HIS A 296 -8.54 12.92 11.46
CA HIS A 296 -8.10 14.13 12.14
C HIS A 296 -7.17 13.82 13.33
N ALA A 297 -7.56 12.88 14.19
CA ALA A 297 -6.76 12.46 15.34
C ALA A 297 -5.42 11.83 14.91
N ALA A 298 -5.39 11.07 13.81
CA ALA A 298 -4.17 10.47 13.29
C ALA A 298 -3.17 11.52 12.80
N VAL A 299 -3.63 12.56 12.10
CA VAL A 299 -2.77 13.66 11.62
C VAL A 299 -2.16 14.41 12.80
N GLN A 300 -2.98 14.82 13.77
CA GLN A 300 -2.50 15.50 14.98
C GLN A 300 -1.52 14.64 15.78
N LEU A 301 -1.83 13.36 15.96
CA LEU A 301 -0.97 12.43 16.70
C LEU A 301 0.37 12.23 15.98
N ARG A 302 0.37 12.14 14.65
CA ARG A 302 1.61 12.04 13.87
C ARG A 302 2.50 13.27 14.06
N GLU A 303 1.93 14.47 13.96
CA GLU A 303 2.69 15.72 14.14
C GLU A 303 3.30 15.82 15.55
N ALA A 304 2.52 15.50 16.58
CA ALA A 304 3.02 15.49 17.95
C ALA A 304 4.15 14.45 18.14
N MET A 305 3.99 13.26 17.56
CA MET A 305 4.98 12.20 17.68
C MET A 305 6.30 12.52 16.96
N ILE A 306 6.27 13.28 15.85
CA ILE A 306 7.49 13.77 15.20
C ILE A 306 8.26 14.69 16.16
N GLY A 307 7.58 15.65 16.80
CA GLY A 307 8.23 16.55 17.74
C GLY A 307 8.82 15.82 18.96
N ILE A 308 8.11 14.81 19.48
CA ILE A 308 8.60 13.99 20.60
C ILE A 308 9.82 13.16 20.19
N ASP A 309 9.83 12.56 19.00
CA ASP A 309 10.97 11.77 18.49
C ASP A 309 12.19 12.66 18.21
N GLU A 310 12.00 13.84 17.61
CA GLU A 310 13.08 14.81 17.37
C GLU A 310 13.74 15.29 18.66
N ALA A 311 12.93 15.61 19.70
CA ALA A 311 13.45 16.00 21.01
C ALA A 311 14.22 14.85 21.69
N TYR A 312 13.69 13.62 21.61
CA TYR A 312 14.35 12.45 22.18
C TYR A 312 15.71 12.15 21.52
N VAL A 313 15.81 12.31 20.20
CA VAL A 313 17.08 12.12 19.48
C VAL A 313 18.09 13.20 19.84
N ALA A 314 17.66 14.45 20.04
CA ALA A 314 18.55 15.53 20.46
C ALA A 314 19.15 15.26 21.85
N ASP A 315 18.34 14.81 22.81
CA ASP A 315 18.78 14.50 24.18
C ASP A 315 19.68 13.25 24.27
N ALA A 316 19.56 12.32 23.31
CA ALA A 316 20.40 11.12 23.24
C ALA A 316 21.76 11.35 22.53
N GLY A 317 21.94 12.52 21.89
CA GLY A 317 23.14 12.92 21.17
C GLY A 317 24.17 13.73 21.98
N GLU A 318 23.82 14.11 23.21
CA GLU A 318 24.72 14.72 24.22
C GLU A 318 25.29 13.67 25.20
#